data_AF-A0A964VHN2-F1
#
_entry.id   AF-A0A964VHN2-F1
#
_cell.length_a   1.000
_cell.length_b   1.000
_cell.length_c   1.000
_cell.angle_alpha   90.00
_cell.angle_beta   90.00
_cell.angle_gamma   90.00
#
_symmetry.space_group_name_H-M   'P 1'
#
loop_
_entity.id
_entity.type
_entity.pdbx_description
1 polymer ?
#
loop_
_entity_poly.entity_id
_entity_poly.type
_entity_poly.pdbx_seq_one_letter_code
_entity_poly.pdbx_strand_id
1 'polypeptide(L)'
;MDRAVKSGKISGDQGSKIRNSLLAGNVRYEYDRKIKAVTDYAVTYLQLFVALKRIEPKYDGALRFLIEHKEVANAEKDQFDPTQLTNILLEDFDQLKLLSGIMDRQDGEVRMMVAGLMPYGQVTRKGQDQRIERLTVEQGFIDLVRQLPREEMANRLNAVDKTIRVRAAADMLCMIALINRLVKPTPFPKEIRLLKINMIIEEFYKSSDDLASARGKAQKFLKSRLRVIYPDITPDEYQEIEEKSNAIIERVEQRITTERQQAKAASAAAGAEKELNIQESLELSPREIARGAQVGRVSMKIGNNWRMVPLKVMPDADDPERHVLVQRDPQSRELVAVFRKGIKC
;
A
#
# COMPACT_ATOMS: atom_id res chain seq x y z
N MET A 1 -50.62 -0.83 -38.50
CA MET A 1 -51.29 0.37 -39.05
C MET A 1 -50.52 0.98 -40.21
N ASP A 2 -49.21 1.25 -40.10
CA ASP A 2 -48.46 1.91 -41.20
C ASP A 2 -48.37 1.08 -42.49
N ARG A 3 -48.32 -0.25 -42.41
CA ARG A 3 -48.46 -1.13 -43.59
C ARG A 3 -49.85 -1.03 -44.24
N ALA A 4 -50.91 -0.84 -43.45
CA ALA A 4 -52.28 -0.75 -43.95
C ALA A 4 -52.54 0.60 -44.66
N VAL A 5 -52.02 1.70 -44.09
CA VAL A 5 -52.04 3.04 -44.72
C VAL A 5 -51.18 3.06 -45.99
N LYS A 6 -49.96 2.49 -45.95
CA LYS A 6 -49.10 2.37 -47.15
C LYS A 6 -49.70 1.49 -48.25
N SER A 7 -50.50 0.49 -47.88
CA SER A 7 -51.22 -0.37 -48.85
C SER A 7 -52.53 0.23 -49.37
N GLY A 8 -52.89 1.46 -48.96
CA GLY A 8 -54.13 2.13 -49.37
C GLY A 8 -55.42 1.55 -48.76
N LYS A 9 -55.33 0.54 -47.90
CA LYS A 9 -56.48 -0.13 -47.25
C LYS A 9 -57.23 0.77 -46.26
N ILE A 10 -56.60 1.85 -45.79
CA ILE A 10 -57.15 2.81 -44.83
C ILE A 10 -56.63 4.19 -45.24
N SER A 11 -57.48 5.22 -45.23
CA SER A 11 -57.03 6.59 -45.52
C SER A 11 -56.06 7.11 -44.45
N GLY A 12 -55.21 8.09 -44.79
CA GLY A 12 -54.27 8.68 -43.83
C GLY A 12 -54.95 9.27 -42.59
N ASP A 13 -56.13 9.87 -42.78
CA ASP A 13 -56.95 10.43 -41.69
C ASP A 13 -57.58 9.34 -40.82
N GLN A 14 -58.10 8.26 -41.43
CA GLN A 14 -58.63 7.13 -40.67
C GLN A 14 -57.53 6.40 -39.91
N GLY A 15 -56.35 6.23 -40.51
CA GLY A 15 -55.17 5.69 -39.85
C GLY A 15 -54.72 6.53 -38.66
N SER A 16 -54.76 7.85 -38.78
CA SER A 16 -54.43 8.79 -37.70
C SER A 16 -55.47 8.78 -36.57
N LYS A 17 -56.77 8.75 -36.91
CA LYS A 17 -57.86 8.60 -35.92
C LYS A 17 -57.77 7.30 -35.14
N ILE A 18 -57.49 6.18 -35.80
CA ILE A 18 -57.31 4.87 -35.16
C ILE A 18 -56.04 4.86 -34.29
N ARG A 19 -54.94 5.48 -34.75
CA ARG A 19 -53.72 5.60 -33.95
C ARG A 19 -53.96 6.44 -32.68
N ASN A 20 -54.68 7.55 -32.81
CA ASN A 20 -55.03 8.41 -31.69
C ASN A 20 -56.06 7.76 -30.74
N SER A 21 -56.96 6.90 -31.23
CA SER A 21 -57.88 6.14 -30.38
C SER A 21 -57.18 4.99 -29.65
N LEU A 22 -56.16 4.36 -30.27
CA LEU A 22 -55.30 3.35 -29.62
C LEU A 22 -54.36 3.96 -28.57
N LEU A 23 -54.01 5.24 -28.72
CA LEU A 23 -53.21 6.03 -27.78
C LEU A 23 -54.07 6.88 -26.83
N ALA A 24 -55.36 6.57 -26.67
CA ALA A 24 -56.23 7.27 -25.73
C ALA A 24 -56.17 6.62 -24.33
N GLY A 25 -56.25 7.44 -23.27
CA GLY A 25 -56.40 6.98 -21.88
C GLY A 25 -55.20 6.21 -21.32
N ASN A 26 -55.47 5.04 -20.73
CA ASN A 26 -54.51 4.25 -19.94
C ASN A 26 -53.27 3.82 -20.72
N VAL A 27 -53.39 3.55 -22.02
CA VAL A 27 -52.26 3.10 -22.85
C VAL A 27 -51.20 4.19 -22.98
N ARG A 28 -51.61 5.45 -23.16
CA ARG A 28 -50.69 6.60 -23.20
C ARG A 28 -50.00 6.81 -21.87
N TYR A 29 -50.75 6.71 -20.77
CA TYR A 29 -50.18 6.79 -19.42
C TYR A 29 -49.15 5.69 -19.17
N GLU A 30 -49.40 4.46 -19.61
CA GLU A 30 -48.44 3.36 -19.50
C GLU A 30 -47.18 3.60 -20.34
N TYR A 31 -47.31 4.10 -21.57
CA TYR A 31 -46.17 4.44 -22.40
C TYR A 31 -45.37 5.61 -21.81
N ASP A 32 -46.02 6.67 -21.37
CA ASP A 32 -45.38 7.82 -20.72
C ASP A 32 -44.64 7.39 -19.45
N ARG A 33 -45.24 6.51 -18.63
CA ARG A 33 -44.60 5.95 -17.44
C ARG A 33 -43.37 5.11 -17.79
N LYS A 34 -43.45 4.28 -18.84
CA LYS A 34 -42.31 3.46 -19.30
C LYS A 34 -41.18 4.34 -19.87
N ILE A 35 -41.51 5.33 -20.70
CA ILE A 35 -40.55 6.27 -21.26
C ILE A 35 -39.87 7.03 -20.14
N LYS A 36 -40.64 7.60 -19.20
CA LYS A 36 -40.09 8.32 -18.05
C LYS A 36 -39.17 7.44 -17.22
N ALA A 37 -39.56 6.20 -16.91
CA ALA A 37 -38.71 5.28 -16.16
C ALA A 37 -37.38 4.96 -16.87
N VAL A 38 -37.40 4.79 -18.20
CA VAL A 38 -36.19 4.54 -18.99
C VAL A 38 -35.30 5.78 -19.05
N THR A 39 -35.89 6.96 -19.25
CA THR A 39 -35.16 8.23 -19.24
C THR A 39 -34.54 8.51 -17.87
N ASP A 40 -35.32 8.37 -16.79
CA ASP A 40 -34.85 8.57 -15.42
C ASP A 40 -33.70 7.61 -15.08
N TYR A 41 -33.79 6.36 -15.52
CA TYR A 41 -32.71 5.37 -15.41
C TYR A 41 -31.44 5.85 -16.12
N ALA A 42 -31.52 6.18 -17.42
CA ALA A 42 -30.35 6.60 -18.18
C ALA A 42 -29.71 7.88 -17.62
N VAL A 43 -30.52 8.85 -17.20
CA VAL A 43 -30.05 10.10 -16.58
C VAL A 43 -29.33 9.81 -15.26
N THR A 44 -29.92 8.98 -14.40
CA THR A 44 -29.34 8.63 -13.10
C THR A 44 -27.96 7.96 -13.25
N TYR A 45 -27.86 6.94 -14.11
CA TYR A 45 -26.59 6.25 -14.33
C TYR A 45 -25.57 7.11 -15.08
N LEU A 46 -26.00 8.03 -15.93
CA LEU A 46 -25.09 8.99 -16.55
C LEU A 46 -24.52 9.97 -15.51
N GLN A 47 -25.34 10.41 -14.55
CA GLN A 47 -24.86 11.23 -13.44
C GLN A 47 -23.87 10.46 -12.56
N LEU A 48 -24.15 9.19 -12.26
CA LEU A 48 -23.22 8.31 -11.52
C LEU A 48 -21.90 8.14 -12.26
N PHE A 49 -21.93 7.92 -13.58
CA PHE A 49 -20.73 7.84 -14.39
C PHE A 49 -19.88 9.10 -14.26
N VAL A 50 -20.50 10.28 -14.44
CA VAL A 50 -19.80 11.57 -14.31
C VAL A 50 -19.27 11.77 -12.89
N ALA A 51 -20.01 11.32 -11.88
CA ALA A 51 -19.60 11.39 -10.49
C ALA A 51 -18.38 10.49 -10.21
N LEU A 52 -18.38 9.25 -10.69
CA LEU A 52 -17.23 8.33 -10.58
C LEU A 52 -15.95 8.91 -11.24
N LYS A 53 -16.07 9.70 -12.31
CA LYS A 53 -14.92 10.42 -12.91
C LYS A 53 -14.28 11.45 -11.99
N ARG A 54 -14.99 11.92 -10.96
CA ARG A 54 -14.51 12.95 -10.02
C ARG A 54 -13.67 12.40 -8.87
N ILE A 55 -13.72 11.09 -8.62
CA ILE A 55 -12.79 10.45 -7.68
C ILE A 55 -11.37 10.77 -8.15
N GLU A 56 -10.50 11.21 -7.23
CA GLU A 56 -9.15 11.64 -7.58
C GLU A 56 -8.36 10.52 -8.29
N PRO A 57 -7.68 10.80 -9.42
CA PRO A 57 -6.95 9.79 -10.19
C PRO A 57 -5.86 9.04 -9.42
N LYS A 58 -5.32 9.62 -8.34
CA LYS A 58 -4.34 8.96 -7.48
C LYS A 58 -4.87 7.65 -6.88
N TYR A 59 -6.20 7.51 -6.76
CA TYR A 59 -6.84 6.31 -6.25
C TYR A 59 -7.08 5.23 -7.31
N ASP A 60 -6.73 5.44 -8.59
CA ASP A 60 -7.01 4.46 -9.65
C ASP A 60 -6.36 3.10 -9.39
N GLY A 61 -5.17 3.07 -8.79
CA GLY A 61 -4.53 1.82 -8.34
C GLY A 61 -5.34 1.11 -7.25
N ALA A 62 -5.80 1.85 -6.24
CA ALA A 62 -6.70 1.35 -5.19
C ALA A 62 -8.02 0.81 -5.75
N LEU A 63 -8.64 1.51 -6.69
CA LEU A 63 -9.89 1.07 -7.31
C LEU A 63 -9.69 -0.21 -8.16
N ARG A 64 -8.59 -0.30 -8.92
CA ARG A 64 -8.28 -1.53 -9.68
C ARG A 64 -8.05 -2.73 -8.76
N PHE A 65 -7.36 -2.54 -7.65
CA PHE A 65 -7.16 -3.59 -6.65
C PHE A 65 -8.46 -4.05 -6.00
N LEU A 66 -9.38 -3.13 -5.69
CA LEU A 66 -10.72 -3.51 -5.21
C LEU A 66 -11.47 -4.36 -6.24
N ILE A 67 -11.31 -4.08 -7.53
CA ILE A 67 -11.92 -4.88 -8.60
C ILE A 67 -11.24 -6.25 -8.73
N GLU A 68 -9.92 -6.30 -8.60
CA GLU A 68 -9.16 -7.56 -8.65
C GLU A 68 -9.55 -8.50 -7.51
N HIS A 69 -9.65 -7.96 -6.29
CA HIS A 69 -9.96 -8.71 -5.07
C HIS A 69 -11.43 -8.54 -4.64
N LYS A 70 -12.32 -8.29 -5.61
CA LYS A 70 -13.71 -7.92 -5.38
C LYS A 70 -14.51 -8.95 -4.58
N GLU A 71 -14.19 -10.24 -4.75
CA GLU A 71 -14.84 -11.34 -4.03
C GLU A 71 -14.51 -11.28 -2.53
N VAL A 72 -13.25 -11.02 -2.17
CA VAL A 72 -12.80 -10.88 -0.78
C VAL A 72 -13.38 -9.61 -0.15
N ALA A 73 -13.36 -8.48 -0.87
CA ALA A 73 -13.91 -7.22 -0.39
C ALA A 73 -15.43 -7.29 -0.13
N ASN A 74 -16.15 -8.11 -0.89
CA ASN A 74 -17.59 -8.29 -0.81
C ASN A 74 -18.02 -9.51 0.04
N ALA A 75 -17.08 -10.25 0.62
CA ALA A 75 -17.34 -11.43 1.43
C ALA A 75 -18.00 -11.11 2.79
N GLU A 76 -18.83 -12.02 3.28
CA GLU A 76 -19.36 -11.96 4.65
C GLU A 76 -18.34 -12.46 5.68
N LYS A 77 -18.60 -12.23 6.97
CA LYS A 77 -17.69 -12.58 8.07
C LYS A 77 -17.23 -14.04 8.01
N ASP A 78 -18.12 -14.95 7.64
CA ASP A 78 -17.84 -16.41 7.63
C ASP A 78 -17.09 -16.87 6.37
N GLN A 79 -17.09 -16.06 5.31
CA GLN A 79 -16.45 -16.36 4.01
C GLN A 79 -15.20 -15.52 3.79
N PHE A 80 -14.88 -14.62 4.72
CA PHE A 80 -13.79 -13.68 4.60
C PHE A 80 -12.45 -14.33 4.94
N ASP A 81 -11.65 -14.60 3.90
CA ASP A 81 -10.24 -14.97 4.05
C ASP A 81 -9.34 -13.83 3.55
N PRO A 82 -8.67 -13.10 4.46
CA PRO A 82 -7.80 -12.00 4.07
C PRO A 82 -6.38 -12.42 3.70
N THR A 83 -6.00 -13.69 3.85
CA THR A 83 -4.59 -14.13 3.91
C THR A 83 -3.77 -13.72 2.68
N GLN A 84 -4.31 -13.89 1.48
CA GLN A 84 -3.60 -13.50 0.25
C GLN A 84 -3.51 -11.98 0.12
N LEU A 85 -4.59 -11.28 0.48
CA LEU A 85 -4.68 -9.83 0.38
C LEU A 85 -3.76 -9.12 1.37
N THR A 86 -3.63 -9.64 2.58
CA THR A 86 -2.69 -9.07 3.57
C THR A 86 -1.25 -9.19 3.12
N ASN A 87 -0.86 -10.32 2.53
CA ASN A 87 0.51 -10.49 2.01
C ASN A 87 0.82 -9.47 0.91
N ILE A 88 -0.10 -9.28 -0.04
CA ILE A 88 0.08 -8.28 -1.11
C ILE A 88 0.20 -6.86 -0.53
N LEU A 89 -0.68 -6.49 0.41
CA LEU A 89 -0.68 -5.15 1.01
C LEU A 89 0.48 -4.90 1.97
N LEU A 90 1.12 -5.94 2.50
CA LEU A 90 2.35 -5.83 3.27
C LEU A 90 3.56 -5.57 2.36
N GLU A 91 3.53 -6.05 1.12
CA GLU A 91 4.58 -5.79 0.12
C GLU A 91 4.38 -4.44 -0.58
N ASP A 92 3.13 -4.04 -0.86
CA ASP A 92 2.78 -2.79 -1.50
C ASP A 92 2.18 -1.76 -0.53
N PHE A 93 3.09 -1.03 0.13
CA PHE A 93 2.73 -0.01 1.11
C PHE A 93 1.98 1.18 0.52
N ASP A 94 2.27 1.56 -0.71
CA ASP A 94 1.63 2.71 -1.33
C ASP A 94 0.18 2.38 -1.66
N GLN A 95 -0.08 1.15 -2.08
CA GLN A 95 -1.43 0.63 -2.27
C GLN A 95 -2.25 0.62 -0.98
N LEU A 96 -1.66 0.16 0.13
CA LEU A 96 -2.32 0.19 1.44
C LEU A 96 -2.65 1.62 1.89
N LYS A 97 -1.76 2.59 1.64
CA LYS A 97 -2.03 4.01 1.92
C LYS A 97 -3.17 4.56 1.08
N LEU A 98 -3.23 4.23 -0.21
CA LEU A 98 -4.30 4.67 -1.10
C LEU A 98 -5.66 4.09 -0.70
N LEU A 99 -5.73 2.78 -0.39
CA LEU A 99 -6.94 2.14 0.15
C LEU A 99 -7.36 2.77 1.48
N SER A 100 -6.40 3.03 2.36
CA SER A 100 -6.66 3.71 3.63
C SER A 100 -7.21 5.12 3.41
N GLY A 101 -6.73 5.85 2.40
CA GLY A 101 -7.24 7.18 2.05
C GLY A 101 -8.70 7.16 1.61
N ILE A 102 -9.13 6.12 0.86
CA ILE A 102 -10.54 5.92 0.50
C ILE A 102 -11.36 5.55 1.74
N MET A 103 -10.88 4.59 2.55
CA MET A 103 -11.53 4.14 3.78
C MET A 103 -11.74 5.30 4.78
N ASP A 104 -10.72 6.14 4.95
CA ASP A 104 -10.72 7.34 5.80
C ASP A 104 -11.50 8.52 5.18
N ARG A 105 -12.10 8.31 3.99
CA ARG A 105 -12.94 9.28 3.27
C ARG A 105 -12.22 10.60 2.98
N GLN A 106 -10.94 10.52 2.61
CA GLN A 106 -10.14 11.70 2.29
C GLN A 106 -10.60 12.36 0.97
N ASP A 107 -11.08 11.56 0.03
CA ASP A 107 -11.66 12.02 -1.24
C ASP A 107 -13.06 12.63 -1.06
N GLY A 108 -13.32 13.75 -1.72
CA GLY A 108 -14.60 14.46 -1.62
C GLY A 108 -15.78 13.70 -2.20
N GLU A 109 -15.58 13.01 -3.32
CA GLU A 109 -16.61 12.25 -4.01
C GLU A 109 -16.97 10.96 -3.24
N VAL A 110 -15.96 10.31 -2.64
CA VAL A 110 -16.17 9.18 -1.71
C VAL A 110 -17.03 9.60 -0.51
N ARG A 111 -16.81 10.80 0.05
CA ARG A 111 -17.68 11.34 1.12
C ARG A 111 -19.13 11.49 0.66
N MET A 112 -19.35 12.02 -0.54
CA MET A 112 -20.69 12.17 -1.14
C MET A 112 -21.39 10.80 -1.29
N MET A 113 -20.65 9.80 -1.76
CA MET A 113 -21.12 8.43 -1.94
C MET A 113 -21.57 7.79 -0.62
N VAL A 114 -20.71 7.86 0.40
CA VAL A 114 -20.96 7.25 1.71
C VAL A 114 -22.14 7.93 2.43
N ALA A 115 -22.27 9.26 2.29
CA ALA A 115 -23.41 10.00 2.83
C ALA A 115 -24.74 9.71 2.09
N GLY A 116 -24.68 8.98 0.96
CA GLY A 116 -25.83 8.70 0.11
C GLY A 116 -26.42 9.98 -0.49
N LEU A 117 -25.57 10.96 -0.79
CA LEU A 117 -25.97 12.19 -1.47
C LEU A 117 -26.17 11.91 -2.96
N MET A 118 -26.85 12.82 -3.66
CA MET A 118 -27.09 12.67 -5.10
C MET A 118 -25.76 12.68 -5.87
N PRO A 119 -25.58 11.80 -6.88
CA PRO A 119 -26.57 10.87 -7.45
C PRO A 119 -26.66 9.49 -6.76
N TYR A 120 -25.75 9.17 -5.83
CA TYR A 120 -25.65 7.85 -5.19
C TYR A 120 -26.90 7.42 -4.42
N GLY A 121 -27.56 8.35 -3.74
CA GLY A 121 -28.79 8.08 -3.00
C GLY A 121 -29.96 7.57 -3.86
N GLN A 122 -29.91 7.75 -5.18
CA GLN A 122 -30.95 7.26 -6.10
C GLN A 122 -30.83 5.76 -6.38
N VAL A 123 -29.61 5.22 -6.32
CA VAL A 123 -29.33 3.81 -6.64
C VAL A 123 -28.96 2.98 -5.42
N THR A 124 -28.45 3.62 -4.38
CA THR A 124 -28.14 2.98 -3.11
C THR A 124 -29.23 3.29 -2.08
N ARG A 125 -29.84 2.24 -1.50
CA ARG A 125 -30.79 2.43 -0.40
C ARG A 125 -30.03 2.67 0.90
N LYS A 126 -30.41 3.73 1.64
CA LYS A 126 -29.84 4.02 2.96
C LYS A 126 -30.16 2.87 3.92
N GLY A 127 -29.15 2.42 4.67
CA GLY A 127 -29.31 1.42 5.72
C GLY A 127 -29.36 -0.05 5.27
N GLN A 128 -29.32 -0.35 3.97
CA GLN A 128 -29.16 -1.73 3.50
C GLN A 128 -27.69 -2.08 3.28
N ASP A 129 -27.33 -3.33 3.58
CA ASP A 129 -26.06 -3.90 3.17
C ASP A 129 -26.05 -3.96 1.64
N GLN A 130 -25.07 -3.30 1.03
CA GLN A 130 -25.01 -3.12 -0.43
C GLN A 130 -24.20 -4.25 -1.07
N ARG A 131 -24.27 -5.44 -0.47
CA ARG A 131 -23.67 -6.64 -1.02
C ARG A 131 -24.31 -6.93 -2.37
N ILE A 132 -23.47 -7.10 -3.38
CA ILE A 132 -23.91 -7.55 -4.71
C ILE A 132 -23.53 -9.02 -4.82
N GLU A 133 -24.51 -9.90 -4.99
CA GLU A 133 -24.27 -11.35 -5.05
C GLU A 133 -23.31 -11.76 -6.19
N ARG A 134 -23.31 -11.00 -7.30
CA ARG A 134 -22.47 -11.28 -8.47
C ARG A 134 -21.84 -10.00 -8.99
N LEU A 135 -20.56 -9.83 -8.69
CA LEU A 135 -19.78 -8.67 -9.13
C LEU A 135 -19.27 -8.88 -10.55
N THR A 136 -19.78 -8.08 -11.48
CA THR A 136 -19.46 -8.20 -12.92
C THR A 136 -18.38 -7.23 -13.40
N VAL A 137 -18.00 -6.27 -12.55
CA VAL A 137 -16.99 -5.26 -12.88
C VAL A 137 -15.62 -5.88 -13.13
N GLU A 138 -14.93 -5.39 -14.15
CA GLU A 138 -13.59 -5.79 -14.59
C GLU A 138 -12.61 -4.61 -14.48
N GLN A 139 -11.30 -4.89 -14.40
CA GLN A 139 -10.27 -3.85 -14.17
C GLN A 139 -10.29 -2.74 -15.23
N GLY A 140 -10.60 -3.08 -16.48
CA GLY A 140 -10.72 -2.12 -17.59
C GLY A 140 -11.85 -1.09 -17.39
N PHE A 141 -12.73 -1.28 -16.41
CA PHE A 141 -13.74 -0.31 -16.04
C PHE A 141 -13.13 1.03 -15.57
N ILE A 142 -11.99 1.00 -14.88
CA ILE A 142 -11.35 2.24 -14.40
C ILE A 142 -10.88 3.07 -15.61
N ASP A 143 -10.23 2.43 -16.58
CA ASP A 143 -9.80 3.11 -17.81
C ASP A 143 -10.99 3.64 -18.59
N LEU A 144 -12.09 2.86 -18.65
CA LEU A 144 -13.34 3.28 -19.25
C LEU A 144 -13.89 4.54 -18.55
N VAL A 145 -13.94 4.59 -17.21
CA VAL A 145 -14.39 5.78 -16.48
C VAL A 145 -13.52 6.99 -16.85
N ARG A 146 -12.19 6.83 -16.88
CA ARG A 146 -11.27 7.93 -17.19
C ARG A 146 -11.42 8.42 -18.63
N GLN A 147 -11.39 7.51 -19.60
CA GLN A 147 -11.22 7.83 -21.01
C GLN A 147 -12.55 8.02 -21.76
N LEU A 148 -13.61 7.30 -21.38
CA LEU A 148 -14.86 7.31 -22.14
C LEU A 148 -15.56 8.69 -22.02
N PRO A 149 -15.91 9.32 -23.15
CA PRO A 149 -16.70 10.54 -23.15
C PRO A 149 -18.09 10.31 -22.55
N ARG A 150 -18.66 11.38 -21.98
CA ARG A 150 -20.02 11.35 -21.41
C ARG A 150 -21.06 10.91 -22.44
N GLU A 151 -20.95 11.39 -23.67
CA GLU A 151 -21.90 11.11 -24.75
C GLU A 151 -21.88 9.64 -25.15
N GLU A 152 -20.69 9.03 -25.22
CA GLU A 152 -20.57 7.60 -25.49
C GLU A 152 -21.17 6.74 -24.39
N MET A 153 -21.00 7.12 -23.11
CA MET A 153 -21.69 6.44 -22.02
C MET A 153 -23.21 6.61 -22.11
N ALA A 154 -23.69 7.80 -22.46
CA ALA A 154 -25.12 8.04 -22.67
C ALA A 154 -25.67 7.14 -23.79
N ASN A 155 -24.91 6.92 -24.87
CA ASN A 155 -25.27 6.00 -25.94
C ASN A 155 -25.33 4.55 -25.44
N ARG A 156 -24.36 4.10 -24.64
CA ARG A 156 -24.37 2.76 -24.03
C ARG A 156 -25.57 2.56 -23.11
N LEU A 157 -25.92 3.57 -22.30
CA LEU A 157 -27.07 3.55 -21.39
C LEU A 157 -28.42 3.67 -22.12
N ASN A 158 -28.44 4.07 -23.38
CA ASN A 158 -29.63 4.12 -24.24
C ASN A 158 -29.61 3.08 -25.36
N ALA A 159 -28.67 2.13 -25.32
CA ALA A 159 -28.52 1.12 -26.37
C ALA A 159 -29.80 0.28 -26.54
N VAL A 160 -30.13 -0.06 -27.79
CA VAL A 160 -31.25 -0.95 -28.10
C VAL A 160 -31.04 -2.31 -27.44
N ASP A 161 -29.80 -2.79 -27.44
CA ASP A 161 -29.40 -4.01 -26.76
C ASP A 161 -29.45 -3.82 -25.24
N LYS A 162 -30.33 -4.60 -24.59
CA LYS A 162 -30.50 -4.62 -23.14
C LYS A 162 -29.23 -5.04 -22.42
N THR A 163 -28.44 -5.95 -22.98
CA THR A 163 -27.23 -6.47 -22.32
C THR A 163 -26.20 -5.37 -22.13
N ILE A 164 -25.97 -4.55 -23.16
CA ILE A 164 -25.07 -3.41 -23.14
C ILE A 164 -25.51 -2.38 -22.09
N ARG A 165 -26.81 -2.02 -22.07
CA ARG A 165 -27.34 -1.07 -21.08
C ARG A 165 -27.17 -1.56 -19.65
N VAL A 166 -27.57 -2.81 -19.39
CA VAL A 166 -27.55 -3.40 -18.05
C VAL A 166 -26.11 -3.57 -17.56
N ARG A 167 -25.19 -4.00 -18.42
CA ARG A 167 -23.77 -4.16 -18.06
C ARG A 167 -23.16 -2.82 -17.64
N ALA A 168 -23.36 -1.76 -18.43
CA ALA A 168 -22.83 -0.44 -18.10
C ALA A 168 -23.30 0.06 -16.73
N ALA A 169 -24.59 -0.11 -16.41
CA ALA A 169 -25.12 0.24 -15.10
C ALA A 169 -24.63 -0.69 -13.98
N ALA A 170 -24.54 -2.00 -14.25
CA ALA A 170 -24.08 -2.98 -13.29
C ALA A 170 -22.62 -2.73 -12.87
N ASP A 171 -21.73 -2.39 -13.81
CA ASP A 171 -20.33 -2.07 -13.50
C ASP A 171 -20.22 -0.87 -12.56
N MET A 172 -21.02 0.19 -12.79
CA MET A 172 -21.08 1.35 -11.91
C MET A 172 -21.58 0.99 -10.50
N LEU A 173 -22.64 0.17 -10.41
CA LEU A 173 -23.14 -0.30 -9.11
C LEU A 173 -22.12 -1.16 -8.38
N CYS A 174 -21.43 -2.05 -9.08
CA CYS A 174 -20.37 -2.88 -8.51
C CYS A 174 -19.25 -2.02 -7.93
N MET A 175 -18.80 -1.00 -8.66
CA MET A 175 -17.76 -0.09 -8.15
C MET A 175 -18.23 0.66 -6.90
N ILE A 176 -19.46 1.20 -6.91
CA ILE A 176 -20.04 1.91 -5.77
C ILE A 176 -20.18 0.97 -4.55
N ALA A 177 -20.64 -0.26 -4.78
CA ALA A 177 -20.75 -1.26 -3.73
C ALA A 177 -19.39 -1.60 -3.11
N LEU A 178 -18.35 -1.82 -3.93
CA LEU A 178 -17.00 -2.10 -3.44
C LEU A 178 -16.41 -0.94 -2.62
N ILE A 179 -16.59 0.30 -3.06
CA ILE A 179 -16.16 1.48 -2.28
C ILE A 179 -16.93 1.55 -0.96
N ASN A 180 -18.24 1.33 -0.99
CA ASN A 180 -19.05 1.33 0.24
C ASN A 180 -18.67 0.19 1.18
N ARG A 181 -18.26 -0.98 0.67
CA ARG A 181 -17.75 -2.11 1.47
C ARG A 181 -16.42 -1.78 2.15
N LEU A 182 -15.56 -1.00 1.49
CA LEU A 182 -14.31 -0.48 2.06
C LEU A 182 -14.55 0.57 3.15
N VAL A 183 -15.70 1.25 3.19
CA VAL A 183 -15.94 2.33 4.17
C VAL A 183 -16.90 1.93 5.29
N LYS A 184 -17.80 0.97 5.04
CA LYS A 184 -18.77 0.49 6.03
C LYS A 184 -18.14 -0.54 6.99
N PRO A 185 -18.73 -0.77 8.18
CA PRO A 185 -18.21 -1.75 9.14
C PRO A 185 -18.39 -3.17 8.59
N THR A 186 -17.40 -3.64 7.84
CA THR A 186 -17.32 -4.98 7.27
C THR A 186 -15.97 -5.61 7.64
N PRO A 187 -15.78 -6.93 7.49
CA PRO A 187 -14.50 -7.57 7.84
C PRO A 187 -13.30 -7.00 7.06
N PHE A 188 -13.53 -6.52 5.85
CA PHE A 188 -12.50 -6.04 4.93
C PHE A 188 -11.75 -4.76 5.43
N PRO A 189 -12.42 -3.63 5.70
CA PRO A 189 -11.75 -2.45 6.26
C PRO A 189 -11.15 -2.69 7.63
N LYS A 190 -11.72 -3.57 8.46
CA LYS A 190 -11.10 -3.96 9.73
C LYS A 190 -9.69 -4.51 9.52
N GLU A 191 -9.50 -5.36 8.51
CA GLU A 191 -8.18 -5.92 8.20
C GLU A 191 -7.21 -4.83 7.67
N ILE A 192 -7.70 -3.93 6.82
CA ILE A 192 -6.90 -2.78 6.35
C ILE A 192 -6.48 -1.89 7.54
N ARG A 193 -7.38 -1.65 8.51
CA ARG A 193 -7.07 -0.94 9.76
C ARG A 193 -5.99 -1.67 10.55
N LEU A 194 -6.08 -3.00 10.69
CA LEU A 194 -5.07 -3.81 11.38
C LEU A 194 -3.69 -3.69 10.72
N LEU A 195 -3.61 -3.77 9.39
CA LEU A 195 -2.36 -3.60 8.66
C LEU A 195 -1.76 -2.20 8.89
N LYS A 196 -2.58 -1.16 8.80
CA LYS A 196 -2.15 0.22 9.07
C LYS A 196 -1.68 0.41 10.52
N ILE A 197 -2.36 -0.21 11.49
CA ILE A 197 -1.94 -0.20 12.90
C ILE A 197 -0.61 -0.92 13.08
N ASN A 198 -0.43 -2.08 12.45
CA ASN A 198 0.84 -2.81 12.49
C ASN A 198 2.00 -1.94 12.00
N MET A 199 1.83 -1.24 10.87
CA MET A 199 2.84 -0.32 10.37
C MET A 199 3.20 0.80 11.35
N ILE A 200 2.19 1.42 11.98
CA ILE A 200 2.41 2.48 12.98
C ILE A 200 3.17 1.94 14.19
N ILE A 201 2.83 0.73 14.65
CA ILE A 201 3.51 0.07 15.76
C ILE A 201 4.96 -0.21 15.36
N GLU A 202 5.22 -0.80 14.20
CA GLU A 202 6.59 -1.05 13.71
C GLU A 202 7.41 0.25 13.64
N GLU A 203 6.81 1.35 13.19
CA GLU A 203 7.47 2.65 13.11
C GLU A 203 7.89 3.17 14.50
N PHE A 204 7.08 2.97 15.54
CA PHE A 204 7.46 3.34 16.91
C PHE A 204 8.69 2.59 17.42
N TYR A 205 8.84 1.33 17.04
CA TYR A 205 10.02 0.54 17.44
C TYR A 205 11.24 0.82 16.55
N LYS A 206 11.06 1.09 15.25
CA LYS A 206 12.16 1.51 14.36
C LYS A 206 12.72 2.87 14.73
N SER A 207 11.88 3.79 15.21
CA SER A 207 12.26 5.16 15.58
C SER A 207 12.75 5.32 17.02
N SER A 208 12.72 4.27 17.85
CA SER A 208 13.07 4.35 19.28
C SER A 208 14.21 3.40 19.63
N ASP A 209 15.27 3.93 20.22
CA ASP A 209 16.36 3.11 20.76
C ASP A 209 15.93 2.32 22.01
N ASP A 210 14.96 2.84 22.77
CA ASP A 210 14.38 2.17 23.93
C ASP A 210 13.09 1.41 23.57
N LEU A 211 13.11 0.10 23.83
CA LEU A 211 11.98 -0.80 23.60
C LEU A 211 10.83 -0.55 24.57
N ALA A 212 11.12 -0.21 25.84
CA ALA A 212 10.09 0.07 26.82
C ALA A 212 9.31 1.35 26.46
N SER A 213 10.02 2.39 26.03
CA SER A 213 9.43 3.61 25.47
C SER A 213 8.60 3.34 24.21
N ALA A 214 9.09 2.50 23.28
CA ALA A 214 8.34 2.12 22.08
C ALA A 214 7.04 1.39 22.42
N ARG A 215 7.10 0.42 23.35
CA ARG A 215 5.93 -0.31 23.85
C ARG A 215 4.92 0.64 24.51
N GLY A 216 5.39 1.57 25.34
CA GLY A 216 4.54 2.59 25.96
C GLY A 216 3.84 3.49 24.94
N LYS A 217 4.54 3.91 23.87
CA LYS A 217 3.94 4.69 22.77
C LYS A 217 2.89 3.87 22.01
N ALA A 218 3.18 2.61 21.68
CA ALA A 218 2.24 1.71 21.02
C ALA A 218 0.97 1.50 21.85
N GLN A 219 1.11 1.18 23.14
CA GLN A 219 -0.04 1.01 24.04
C GLN A 219 -0.85 2.31 24.21
N LYS A 220 -0.18 3.47 24.33
CA LYS A 220 -0.86 4.77 24.40
C LYS A 220 -1.61 5.07 23.12
N PHE A 221 -1.04 4.76 21.95
CA PHE A 221 -1.69 4.89 20.65
C PHE A 221 -2.98 4.06 20.57
N LEU A 222 -2.91 2.76 20.93
CA LEU A 222 -4.08 1.87 20.91
C LEU A 222 -5.19 2.36 21.84
N LYS A 223 -4.86 2.74 23.09
CA LYS A 223 -5.86 3.14 24.09
C LYS A 223 -6.52 4.49 23.84
N SER A 224 -5.78 5.46 23.30
CA SER A 224 -6.22 6.87 23.26
C SER A 224 -6.44 7.42 21.86
N ARG A 225 -5.61 7.04 20.87
CA ARG A 225 -5.65 7.64 19.54
C ARG A 225 -6.51 6.84 18.56
N LEU A 226 -6.61 5.53 18.76
CA LEU A 226 -7.33 4.65 17.83
C LEU A 226 -8.79 5.05 17.64
N ARG A 227 -9.50 5.37 18.73
CA ARG A 227 -10.90 5.87 18.68
C ARG A 227 -11.04 7.25 18.05
N VAL A 228 -10.00 8.07 18.11
CA VAL A 228 -10.00 9.40 17.48
C VAL A 228 -9.80 9.28 15.97
N ILE A 229 -8.95 8.33 15.55
CA ILE A 229 -8.64 8.08 14.13
C ILE A 229 -9.81 7.37 13.45
N TYR A 230 -10.44 6.41 14.13
CA TYR A 230 -11.57 5.63 13.61
C TYR A 230 -12.81 5.86 14.48
N PRO A 231 -13.53 6.98 14.30
CA PRO A 231 -14.71 7.30 15.11
C PRO A 231 -15.89 6.35 14.86
N ASP A 232 -15.87 5.61 13.75
CA ASP A 232 -16.88 4.64 13.34
C ASP A 232 -16.54 3.20 13.74
N ILE A 233 -15.47 2.98 14.50
CA ILE A 233 -15.11 1.67 15.03
C ILE A 233 -16.16 1.19 16.05
N THR A 234 -16.64 -0.04 15.90
CA THR A 234 -17.59 -0.61 16.87
C THR A 234 -16.84 -1.06 18.14
N PRO A 235 -17.52 -1.18 19.29
CA PRO A 235 -16.89 -1.70 20.51
C PRO A 235 -16.27 -3.09 20.33
N ASP A 236 -16.97 -3.98 19.62
CA ASP A 236 -16.51 -5.34 19.33
C ASP A 236 -15.27 -5.32 18.41
N GLU A 237 -15.30 -4.50 17.36
CA GLU A 237 -14.16 -4.33 16.46
C GLU A 237 -12.95 -3.76 17.20
N TYR A 238 -13.17 -2.80 18.11
CA TYR A 238 -12.13 -2.21 18.94
C TYR A 238 -11.46 -3.26 19.83
N GLN A 239 -12.23 -4.13 20.49
CA GLN A 239 -11.68 -5.21 21.32
C GLN A 239 -10.87 -6.20 20.48
N GLU A 240 -11.43 -6.66 19.35
CA GLU A 240 -10.72 -7.58 18.46
C GLU A 240 -9.44 -6.96 17.89
N ILE A 241 -9.43 -5.65 17.60
CA ILE A 241 -8.24 -4.93 17.16
C ILE A 241 -7.23 -4.78 18.31
N GLU A 242 -7.66 -4.47 19.53
CA GLU A 242 -6.79 -4.33 20.69
C GLU A 242 -6.08 -5.67 21.01
N GLU A 243 -6.82 -6.78 21.03
CA GLU A 243 -6.27 -8.12 21.26
C GLU A 243 -5.23 -8.49 20.19
N LYS A 244 -5.59 -8.36 18.90
CA LYS A 244 -4.66 -8.63 17.80
C LYS A 244 -3.45 -7.69 17.84
N SER A 245 -3.64 -6.43 18.18
CA SER A 245 -2.56 -5.44 18.24
C SER A 245 -1.59 -5.71 19.39
N ASN A 246 -2.06 -6.21 20.53
CA ASN A 246 -1.18 -6.63 21.63
C ASN A 246 -0.29 -7.81 21.21
N ALA A 247 -0.84 -8.79 20.50
CA ALA A 247 -0.05 -9.88 19.92
C ALA A 247 0.97 -9.37 18.88
N ILE A 248 0.61 -8.35 18.09
CA ILE A 248 1.52 -7.69 17.15
C ILE A 248 2.67 -7.00 17.89
N ILE A 249 2.38 -6.25 18.96
CA ILE A 249 3.42 -5.57 19.79
C ILE A 249 4.44 -6.58 20.29
N GLU A 250 3.99 -7.70 20.84
CA GLU A 250 4.88 -8.76 21.35
C GLU A 250 5.73 -9.37 20.24
N ARG A 251 5.13 -9.65 19.08
CA ARG A 251 5.84 -10.19 17.91
C ARG A 251 6.89 -9.21 17.37
N VAL A 252 6.56 -7.94 17.26
CA VAL A 252 7.47 -6.88 16.79
C VAL A 252 8.62 -6.70 17.77
N GLU A 253 8.34 -6.72 19.07
CA GLU A 253 9.35 -6.63 20.13
C GLU A 253 10.32 -7.83 20.09
N GLN A 254 9.81 -9.05 19.94
CA GLN A 254 10.64 -10.26 19.77
C GLN A 254 11.50 -10.20 18.50
N ARG A 255 10.93 -9.75 17.38
CA ARG A 255 11.69 -9.60 16.13
C ARG A 255 12.80 -8.56 16.27
N ILE A 256 12.53 -7.41 16.87
CA ILE A 256 13.52 -6.33 16.99
C ILE A 256 14.59 -6.66 18.04
N THR A 257 14.24 -7.35 19.12
CA THR A 257 15.23 -7.84 20.09
C THR A 257 16.17 -8.85 19.45
N THR A 258 15.66 -9.80 18.66
CA THR A 258 16.48 -10.76 17.93
C THR A 258 17.36 -10.11 16.87
N GLU A 259 16.83 -9.18 16.07
CA GLU A 259 17.60 -8.39 15.09
C GLU A 259 18.72 -7.59 15.77
N ARG A 260 18.44 -6.92 16.91
CA ARG A 260 19.44 -6.17 17.67
C ARG A 260 20.50 -7.07 18.30
N GLN A 261 20.14 -8.25 18.77
CA GLN A 261 21.09 -9.24 19.28
C GLN A 261 22.01 -9.76 18.17
N GLN A 262 21.45 -10.06 17.00
CA GLN A 262 22.22 -10.47 15.82
C GLN A 262 23.16 -9.35 15.33
N ALA A 263 22.69 -8.09 15.29
CA ALA A 263 23.53 -6.95 14.94
C ALA A 263 24.68 -6.72 15.95
N LYS A 264 24.42 -6.93 17.24
CA LYS A 264 25.46 -6.90 18.29
C LYS A 264 26.46 -8.05 18.15
N ALA A 265 25.99 -9.26 17.85
CA ALA A 265 26.87 -10.41 17.62
C ALA A 265 27.74 -10.23 16.36
N ALA A 266 27.17 -9.70 15.27
CA ALA A 266 27.91 -9.42 14.03
C ALA A 266 28.95 -8.31 14.21
N SER A 267 28.62 -7.25 14.96
CA SER A 267 29.59 -6.18 15.27
C SER A 267 30.68 -6.62 16.23
N ALA A 268 30.39 -7.50 17.19
CA ALA A 268 31.39 -8.12 18.05
C ALA A 268 32.33 -9.05 17.27
N ALA A 269 31.80 -9.86 16.33
CA ALA A 269 32.60 -10.71 15.47
C ALA A 269 33.53 -9.90 14.54
N ALA A 270 33.03 -8.82 13.93
CA ALA A 270 33.83 -7.93 13.09
C ALA A 270 34.90 -7.15 13.89
N GLY A 271 34.65 -6.88 15.18
CA GLY A 271 35.64 -6.32 16.10
C GLY A 271 36.75 -7.32 16.44
N ALA A 272 36.38 -8.57 16.73
CA ALA A 272 37.30 -9.65 17.05
C ALA A 272 38.20 -10.04 15.86
N GLU A 273 37.67 -10.08 14.63
CA GLU A 273 38.48 -10.32 13.42
C GLU A 273 39.53 -9.22 13.19
N LYS A 274 39.22 -7.95 13.50
CA LYS A 274 40.19 -6.86 13.42
C LYS A 274 41.29 -6.98 14.48
N GLU A 275 40.98 -7.41 15.69
CA GLU A 275 41.98 -7.61 16.75
C GLU A 275 42.89 -8.82 16.46
N LEU A 276 42.33 -9.92 15.95
CA LEU A 276 43.08 -11.10 15.52
C LEU A 276 44.06 -10.78 14.37
N ASN A 277 43.62 -10.01 13.37
CA ASN A 277 44.47 -9.62 12.24
C ASN A 277 45.62 -8.67 12.66
N ILE A 278 45.39 -7.83 13.68
CA ILE A 278 46.46 -7.00 14.27
C ILE A 278 47.47 -7.88 15.01
N GLN A 279 47.02 -8.88 15.77
CA GLN A 279 47.91 -9.79 16.49
C GLN A 279 48.78 -10.66 15.56
N GLU A 280 48.22 -11.28 14.52
CA GLU A 280 49.00 -12.06 13.54
C GLU A 280 50.01 -11.19 12.78
N SER A 281 49.68 -9.93 12.51
CA SER A 281 50.58 -9.00 11.82
C SER A 281 51.80 -8.60 12.66
N LEU A 282 51.71 -8.69 14.00
CA LEU A 282 52.75 -8.27 14.95
C LEU A 282 53.72 -9.39 15.33
N GLU A 283 53.45 -10.65 14.99
CA GLU A 283 54.35 -11.76 15.26
C GLU A 283 55.65 -11.66 14.43
N LEU A 284 56.80 -11.66 15.11
CA LEU A 284 58.13 -11.66 14.52
C LEU A 284 58.62 -13.10 14.32
N SER A 285 59.10 -13.41 13.13
CA SER A 285 59.75 -14.69 12.84
C SER A 285 61.17 -14.73 13.40
N PRO A 286 61.74 -15.91 13.68
CA PRO A 286 63.11 -16.04 14.18
C PRO A 286 64.17 -15.38 13.28
N ARG A 287 63.93 -15.33 11.96
CA ARG A 287 64.80 -14.66 10.99
C ARG A 287 64.73 -13.14 11.07
N GLU A 288 63.56 -12.59 11.39
CA GLU A 288 63.37 -11.14 11.55
C GLU A 288 64.05 -10.65 12.84
N ILE A 289 63.98 -11.42 13.92
CA ILE A 289 64.68 -11.14 15.18
C ILE A 289 66.20 -11.16 14.98
N ALA A 290 66.72 -12.14 14.22
CA ALA A 290 68.14 -12.22 13.88
C ALA A 290 68.64 -11.02 13.03
N ARG A 291 67.75 -10.37 12.27
CA ARG A 291 68.03 -9.13 11.53
C ARG A 291 67.85 -7.86 12.38
N GLY A 292 67.54 -7.99 13.67
CA GLY A 292 67.36 -6.87 14.59
C GLY A 292 65.96 -6.25 14.60
N ALA A 293 64.95 -6.91 14.00
CA ALA A 293 63.58 -6.42 14.05
C ALA A 293 62.97 -6.59 15.46
N GLN A 294 62.28 -5.56 15.94
CA GLN A 294 61.61 -5.52 17.23
C GLN A 294 60.19 -4.93 17.09
N VAL A 295 59.31 -5.18 18.06
CA VAL A 295 57.99 -4.53 18.12
C VAL A 295 58.08 -3.33 19.06
N GLY A 296 58.10 -2.13 18.48
CA GLY A 296 58.12 -0.86 19.21
C GLY A 296 56.74 -0.22 19.29
N ARG A 297 56.47 0.55 20.34
CA ARG A 297 55.26 1.39 20.39
C ARG A 297 55.56 2.76 19.82
N VAL A 298 54.96 3.08 18.67
CA VAL A 298 55.17 4.35 17.97
C VAL A 298 53.95 5.25 18.15
N SER A 299 54.19 6.51 18.49
CA SER A 299 53.13 7.52 18.61
C SER A 299 52.62 7.89 17.23
N MET A 300 51.34 7.65 16.96
CA MET A 300 50.71 7.96 15.68
C MET A 300 49.41 8.71 15.87
N LYS A 301 49.14 9.65 14.98
CA LYS A 301 47.85 10.34 14.91
C LYS A 301 46.84 9.48 14.15
N ILE A 302 45.81 9.00 14.84
CA ILE A 302 44.70 8.23 14.25
C ILE A 302 43.41 9.02 14.47
N GLY A 303 42.82 9.54 13.38
CA GLY A 303 41.74 10.52 13.47
C GLY A 303 42.22 11.82 14.14
N ASN A 304 41.53 12.26 15.19
CA ASN A 304 41.89 13.47 15.95
C ASN A 304 42.75 13.21 17.20
N ASN A 305 43.06 11.96 17.55
CA ASN A 305 43.79 11.61 18.77
C ASN A 305 45.16 10.99 18.45
N TRP A 306 46.14 11.26 19.32
CA TRP A 306 47.42 10.55 19.33
C TRP A 306 47.25 9.23 20.08
N ARG A 307 47.70 8.12 19.48
CA ARG A 307 47.70 6.79 20.09
C ARG A 307 49.07 6.15 19.92
N MET A 308 49.51 5.43 20.96
CA MET A 308 50.69 4.57 20.89
C MET A 308 50.27 3.26 20.22
N VAL A 309 50.81 2.98 19.04
CA VAL A 309 50.48 1.78 18.26
C VAL A 309 51.71 0.87 18.23
N PRO A 310 51.58 -0.42 18.57
CA PRO A 310 52.67 -1.37 18.37
C PRO A 310 52.90 -1.57 16.87
N LEU A 311 54.14 -1.40 16.41
CA LEU A 311 54.57 -1.61 15.03
C LEU A 311 55.94 -2.28 15.00
N LYS A 312 56.24 -2.98 13.90
CA LYS A 312 57.55 -3.57 13.65
C LYS A 312 58.54 -2.45 13.27
N VAL A 313 59.67 -2.42 13.98
CA VAL A 313 60.79 -1.51 13.75
C VAL A 313 62.05 -2.32 13.53
N MET A 314 62.94 -1.83 12.67
CA MET A 314 64.23 -2.45 12.37
C MET A 314 65.27 -1.35 12.18
N PRO A 315 66.56 -1.56 12.51
CA PRO A 315 67.62 -0.63 12.14
C PRO A 315 67.65 -0.41 10.61
N ASP A 316 67.85 0.83 10.19
CA ASP A 316 67.95 1.17 8.77
C ASP A 316 69.21 0.53 8.16
N ALA A 317 69.08 0.00 6.95
CA ALA A 317 70.20 -0.58 6.22
C ALA A 317 71.25 0.47 5.82
N ASP A 318 70.81 1.73 5.65
CA ASP A 318 71.69 2.85 5.28
C ASP A 318 72.27 3.59 6.51
N ASP A 319 71.65 3.45 7.68
CA ASP A 319 72.06 4.10 8.94
C ASP A 319 71.68 3.22 10.15
N PRO A 320 72.61 2.40 10.68
CA PRO A 320 72.34 1.45 11.76
C PRO A 320 71.93 2.08 13.10
N GLU A 321 72.20 3.38 13.31
CA GLU A 321 71.80 4.09 14.54
C GLU A 321 70.31 4.50 14.52
N ARG A 322 69.70 4.52 13.32
CA ARG A 322 68.31 4.92 13.12
C ARG A 322 67.40 3.71 12.98
N HIS A 323 66.27 3.74 13.67
CA HIS A 323 65.23 2.72 13.52
C HIS A 323 64.14 3.22 12.58
N VAL A 324 63.73 2.36 11.65
CA VAL A 324 62.67 2.62 10.68
C VAL A 324 61.52 1.64 10.86
N LEU A 325 60.31 2.11 10.57
CA LEU A 325 59.11 1.30 10.49
C LEU A 325 59.22 0.34 9.31
N VAL A 326 58.91 -0.93 9.55
CA VAL A 326 58.97 -1.97 8.53
C VAL A 326 57.65 -2.72 8.42
N GLN A 327 57.29 -3.12 7.21
CA GLN A 327 56.11 -3.93 6.91
C GLN A 327 56.52 -5.14 6.07
N ARG A 328 55.86 -6.29 6.26
CA ARG A 328 56.05 -7.44 5.37
C ARG A 328 55.48 -7.13 3.99
N ASP A 329 56.32 -7.26 2.98
CA ASP A 329 55.88 -7.21 1.60
C ASP A 329 55.02 -8.46 1.28
N PRO A 330 53.78 -8.29 0.76
CA PRO A 330 52.89 -9.40 0.43
C PRO A 330 53.48 -10.44 -0.54
N GLN A 331 54.42 -10.02 -1.41
CA GLN A 331 54.99 -10.88 -2.44
C GLN A 331 56.25 -11.62 -1.98
N SER A 332 57.22 -10.90 -1.40
CA SER A 332 58.49 -11.48 -0.95
C SER A 332 58.45 -12.04 0.48
N ARG A 333 57.44 -11.67 1.28
CA ARG A 333 57.36 -11.92 2.73
C ARG A 333 58.55 -11.38 3.54
N GLU A 334 59.39 -10.55 2.94
CA GLU A 334 60.49 -9.88 3.64
C GLU A 334 60.02 -8.55 4.26
N LEU A 335 60.72 -8.09 5.29
CA LEU A 335 60.47 -6.79 5.92
C LEU A 335 61.09 -5.68 5.06
N VAL A 336 60.26 -4.75 4.63
CA VAL A 336 60.66 -3.58 3.83
C VAL A 336 60.31 -2.30 4.59
N ALA A 337 61.15 -1.29 4.48
CA ALA A 337 60.92 0.02 5.11
C ALA A 337 59.64 0.68 4.58
N VAL A 338 58.86 1.27 5.48
CA VAL A 338 57.63 1.99 5.15
C VAL A 338 57.99 3.42 4.75
N PHE A 339 57.62 3.81 3.53
CA PHE A 339 57.80 5.18 3.04
C PHE A 339 56.50 5.98 3.17
N ARG A 340 56.57 7.20 3.70
CA ARG A 340 55.50 8.20 3.58
C ARG A 340 56.02 9.44 2.89
N LYS A 341 55.36 9.82 1.79
CA LYS A 341 55.76 10.97 0.95
C LYS A 341 57.26 10.94 0.55
N GLY A 342 57.79 9.75 0.29
CA GLY A 342 59.19 9.55 -0.13
C GLY A 342 60.22 9.50 1.00
N ILE A 343 59.82 9.61 2.27
CA ILE A 343 60.72 9.56 3.43
C ILE A 343 60.50 8.25 4.20
N LYS A 344 61.58 7.55 4.56
CA LYS A 344 61.55 6.38 5.47
C LYS A 344 61.02 6.81 6.84
N CYS A 345 59.96 6.15 7.28
CA CYS A 345 59.24 6.49 8.51
C CYS A 345 59.82 5.82 9.75
#